data_AF-A0A2H0WN73-F1
#
_entry.id   AF-A0A2H0WN73-F1
#
_cell.length_a   1.000
_cell.length_b   1.000
_cell.length_c   1.000
_cell.angle_alpha   90.00
_cell.angle_beta   90.00
_cell.angle_gamma   90.00
#
_symmetry.space_group_name_H-M   'P 1'
#
loop_
_entity.id
_entity.type
_entity.pdbx_description
1 polymer ?
#
loop_
_entity_poly.entity_id
_entity_poly.type
_entity_poly.pdbx_seq_one_letter_code
_entity_poly.pdbx_strand_id
1 'polypeptide(L)'
;RKKARDARRVADIKQIQLALEMYFDSTGPSNTYPGSIAALAPTYIPVEPKDPLTAVSYSYCGISATDYHLGATLEDANNNALDTDVDFTSTTCGLTGGTAFNGILGTCTAATGDDLCYDVKP
;
A
#
# COMPACT_ATOMS: atom_id res chain seq x y z
N ARG A 1 11.29 17.74 8.66
CA ARG A 1 10.36 17.68 7.50
C ARG A 1 10.08 16.25 7.03
N LYS A 2 11.08 15.35 6.99
CA LYS A 2 10.90 13.90 6.72
C LYS A 2 9.80 13.26 7.58
N LYS A 3 9.93 13.33 8.91
CA LYS A 3 8.91 12.83 9.86
C LYS A 3 7.46 13.22 9.57
N ALA A 4 7.22 14.47 9.13
CA ALA A 4 5.87 14.93 8.79
C ALA A 4 5.35 14.32 7.48
N ARG A 5 6.24 14.06 6.52
CA ARG A 5 5.88 13.34 5.29
C ARG A 5 5.66 11.86 5.56
N ASP A 6 6.48 11.24 6.39
CA ASP A 6 6.29 9.83 6.75
C ASP A 6 4.99 9.62 7.54
N ALA A 7 4.68 10.52 8.48
CA ALA A 7 3.38 10.51 9.16
C ALA A 7 2.21 10.65 8.18
N ARG A 8 2.37 11.46 7.13
CA ARG A 8 1.38 11.57 6.05
C ARG A 8 1.28 10.29 5.22
N ARG A 9 2.41 9.67 4.84
CA ARG A 9 2.42 8.40 4.10
C ARG A 9 1.70 7.29 4.86
N VAL A 10 1.99 7.15 6.15
CA VAL A 10 1.32 6.17 7.02
C VAL A 10 -0.18 6.45 7.09
N ALA A 11 -0.58 7.72 7.25
CA ALA A 11 -2.00 8.10 7.27
C ALA A 11 -2.70 7.83 5.93
N ASP A 12 -2.03 8.10 4.80
CA ASP A 12 -2.53 7.83 3.46
C ASP A 12 -2.74 6.32 3.24
N ILE A 13 -1.79 5.48 3.65
CA ILE A 13 -1.89 4.01 3.58
C ILE A 13 -3.10 3.50 4.38
N LYS A 14 -3.36 4.04 5.57
CA LYS A 14 -4.53 3.68 6.38
C LYS A 14 -5.86 4.12 5.75
N GLN A 15 -5.89 5.27 5.09
CA GLN A 15 -7.08 5.70 4.34
C GLN A 15 -7.35 4.80 3.13
N ILE A 16 -6.30 4.40 2.40
CA ILE A 16 -6.41 3.46 1.27
C ILE A 16 -6.87 2.09 1.76
N GLN A 17 -6.34 1.59 2.89
CA GLN A 17 -6.79 0.33 3.51
C GLN A 17 -8.29 0.36 3.81
N LEU A 18 -8.79 1.43 4.45
CA LEU A 18 -10.23 1.58 4.69
C LEU A 18 -11.05 1.61 3.39
N ALA A 19 -10.55 2.28 2.36
CA ALA A 19 -11.21 2.32 1.05
C ALA A 19 -11.21 0.97 0.34
N LEU A 20 -10.15 0.17 0.48
CA LEU A 20 -10.07 -1.20 -0.02
C LEU A 20 -11.13 -2.09 0.67
N GLU A 21 -11.30 -1.97 1.98
CA GLU A 21 -12.35 -2.71 2.71
C GLU A 21 -13.75 -2.31 2.24
N MET A 22 -14.03 -1.01 2.08
CA MET A 22 -15.31 -0.55 1.54
C MET A 22 -15.55 -1.04 0.10
N TYR A 23 -14.50 -1.10 -0.73
CA TYR A 23 -14.59 -1.69 -2.07
C TYR A 23 -14.96 -3.15 -1.97
N PHE A 24 -14.22 -3.93 -1.17
CA PHE A 24 -14.42 -5.36 -0.98
C PHE A 24 -15.88 -5.67 -0.59
N ASP A 25 -16.39 -5.01 0.45
CA ASP A 25 -17.76 -5.15 0.93
C ASP A 25 -18.81 -4.83 -0.14
N SER A 26 -18.52 -3.86 -1.00
CA SER A 26 -19.44 -3.45 -2.08
C SER A 26 -19.53 -4.44 -3.24
N THR A 27 -18.55 -5.33 -3.40
CA THR A 27 -18.56 -6.36 -4.47
C THR A 27 -19.48 -7.54 -4.17
N GLY A 28 -20.08 -7.56 -2.99
CA GLY A 28 -21.05 -8.58 -2.56
C GLY A 28 -20.44 -9.99 -2.67
N PRO A 29 -21.13 -10.98 -3.27
CA PRO A 29 -20.66 -12.37 -3.29
C PRO A 29 -19.34 -12.57 -4.06
N SER A 30 -18.89 -11.58 -4.82
CA SER A 30 -17.61 -11.66 -5.53
C SER A 30 -16.41 -11.51 -4.60
N ASN A 31 -16.57 -10.84 -3.45
CA ASN A 31 -15.55 -10.65 -2.41
C ASN A 31 -14.16 -10.41 -3.02
N THR A 32 -14.04 -9.32 -3.80
CA THR A 32 -12.81 -9.02 -4.54
C THR A 32 -12.28 -7.63 -4.24
N TYR A 33 -10.98 -7.53 -4.01
CA TYR A 33 -10.23 -6.28 -4.04
C TYR A 33 -10.02 -5.82 -5.49
N PRO A 34 -9.80 -4.52 -5.73
CA PRO A 34 -9.55 -4.00 -7.06
C PRO A 34 -8.15 -4.37 -7.55
N GLY A 35 -7.96 -4.39 -8.88
CA GLY A 35 -6.63 -4.50 -9.48
C GLY A 35 -5.77 -3.23 -9.30
N SER A 36 -6.33 -2.11 -8.85
CA SER A 36 -5.58 -0.87 -8.65
C SER A 36 -6.25 0.01 -7.60
N ILE A 37 -5.45 0.69 -6.78
CA ILE A 37 -5.94 1.69 -5.81
C ILE A 37 -6.60 2.90 -6.48
N ALA A 38 -6.30 3.17 -7.75
CA ALA A 38 -6.97 4.24 -8.51
C ALA A 38 -8.48 3.97 -8.68
N ALA A 39 -8.91 2.70 -8.63
CA ALA A 39 -10.33 2.32 -8.71
C ALA A 39 -11.12 2.68 -7.43
N LEU A 40 -10.44 3.06 -6.34
CA LEU A 40 -11.07 3.44 -5.09
C LEU A 40 -11.67 4.86 -5.16
N ALA A 41 -11.10 5.73 -5.98
CA ALA A 41 -11.56 7.10 -6.13
C ALA A 41 -12.53 7.25 -7.31
N PRO A 42 -13.54 8.13 -7.22
CA PRO A 42 -13.88 8.97 -6.07
C PRO A 42 -14.86 8.29 -5.07
N THR A 43 -15.29 7.05 -5.36
CA THR A 43 -16.43 6.42 -4.68
C THR A 43 -16.16 6.06 -3.23
N TYR A 44 -15.00 5.48 -2.94
CA TYR A 44 -14.61 4.98 -1.60
C TYR A 44 -13.59 5.91 -0.93
N ILE A 45 -12.88 6.72 -1.72
CA ILE A 45 -12.01 7.80 -1.23
C ILE A 45 -12.15 9.01 -2.16
N PRO A 46 -12.23 10.27 -1.66
CA PRO A 46 -12.52 11.41 -2.52
C PRO A 46 -11.48 11.64 -3.63
N VAL A 47 -10.20 11.40 -3.31
CA VAL A 47 -9.05 11.52 -4.22
C VAL A 47 -8.05 10.44 -3.83
N GLU A 48 -7.42 9.80 -4.81
CA GLU A 48 -6.31 8.86 -4.59
C GLU A 48 -5.13 9.58 -3.88
N PRO A 49 -4.76 9.17 -2.66
CA PRO A 49 -3.56 9.68 -2.00
C PRO A 49 -2.31 9.26 -2.78
N LYS A 50 -1.38 10.20 -2.94
CA LYS A 50 -0.10 9.99 -3.62
C LYS A 50 1.04 10.44 -2.73
N ASP A 51 2.22 9.87 -2.95
CA ASP A 51 3.41 10.22 -2.18
C ASP A 51 3.64 11.75 -2.22
N PRO A 52 3.79 12.40 -1.05
CA PRO A 52 3.83 13.86 -0.96
C PRO A 52 5.11 14.49 -1.52
N LEU A 53 6.12 13.68 -1.88
CA LEU A 53 7.38 14.11 -2.47
C LEU A 53 7.43 13.83 -3.97
N THR A 54 7.03 12.63 -4.40
CA THR A 54 7.15 12.20 -5.81
C THR A 54 5.86 12.38 -6.60
N ALA A 55 4.71 12.55 -5.93
CA ALA A 55 3.38 12.56 -6.51
C ALA A 55 3.05 11.29 -7.32
N VAL A 56 3.68 10.16 -6.98
CA VAL A 56 3.42 8.84 -7.54
C VAL A 56 2.46 8.06 -6.63
N SER A 57 1.66 7.16 -7.20
CA SER A 57 0.80 6.24 -6.46
C SER A 57 1.62 5.32 -5.56
N TYR A 58 1.04 4.92 -4.42
CA TYR A 58 1.66 3.99 -3.49
C TYR A 58 1.80 2.58 -4.09
N SER A 59 2.76 1.79 -3.60
CA SER A 59 3.02 0.43 -4.07
C SER A 59 1.81 -0.44 -3.75
N TYR A 60 1.24 -1.09 -4.76
CA TYR A 60 0.09 -1.96 -4.60
C TYR A 60 0.27 -3.22 -5.44
N CYS A 61 -0.15 -4.35 -4.88
CA CYS A 61 -0.16 -5.64 -5.53
C CYS A 61 -1.42 -6.41 -5.10
N GLY A 62 -2.41 -6.51 -5.98
CA GLY A 62 -3.54 -7.42 -5.77
C GLY A 62 -3.08 -8.86 -5.94
N ILE A 63 -2.93 -9.60 -4.83
CA ILE A 63 -2.38 -10.95 -4.83
C ILE A 63 -3.44 -11.95 -5.29
N SER A 64 -4.64 -11.83 -4.73
CA SER A 64 -5.81 -12.62 -5.08
C SER A 64 -7.07 -11.77 -4.93
N ALA A 65 -8.25 -12.34 -5.19
CA ALA A 65 -9.51 -11.63 -4.94
C ALA A 65 -9.62 -11.13 -3.50
N THR A 66 -9.13 -11.90 -2.52
CA THR A 66 -9.27 -11.59 -1.09
C THR A 66 -7.95 -11.23 -0.41
N ASP A 67 -6.89 -10.97 -1.16
CA ASP A 67 -5.60 -10.61 -0.59
C ASP A 67 -4.88 -9.58 -1.45
N TYR A 68 -4.24 -8.62 -0.78
CA TYR A 68 -3.42 -7.60 -1.41
C TYR A 68 -2.15 -7.36 -0.59
N HIS A 69 -1.26 -6.59 -1.18
CA HIS A 69 -0.10 -6.03 -0.51
C HIS A 69 0.00 -4.56 -0.91
N LEU A 70 -0.01 -3.67 0.07
CA LEU A 70 0.00 -2.22 -0.09
C LEU A 70 1.17 -1.66 0.72
N GLY A 71 1.94 -0.72 0.18
CA GLY A 71 3.09 -0.19 0.89
C GLY A 71 3.49 1.23 0.48
N ALA A 72 4.18 1.90 1.40
CA ALA A 72 4.76 3.23 1.20
C ALA A 72 6.23 3.26 1.62
N THR A 73 7.07 3.84 0.77
CA THR A 73 8.47 4.11 1.08
C THR A 73 8.59 5.28 2.07
N LEU A 74 9.06 5.01 3.29
CA LEU A 74 9.39 6.04 4.27
C LEU A 74 10.81 6.61 4.02
N GLU A 75 11.09 7.78 4.60
CA GLU A 75 12.38 8.46 4.45
C GLU A 75 13.31 8.33 5.66
N ASP A 76 12.82 7.75 6.75
CA ASP A 76 13.52 7.54 8.02
C ASP A 76 13.42 6.06 8.42
N ALA A 77 14.55 5.35 8.36
CA ALA A 77 14.65 3.94 8.73
C ALA A 77 14.43 3.68 10.23
N ASN A 78 14.42 4.73 11.05
CA ASN A 78 14.09 4.62 12.48
C ASN A 78 12.64 5.03 12.77
N ASN A 79 11.78 5.07 11.74
CA ASN A 79 10.38 5.36 11.96
C ASN A 79 9.71 4.14 12.61
N ASN A 80 9.22 4.32 13.83
CA ASN A 80 8.55 3.28 14.61
C ASN A 80 7.36 2.60 13.91
N ALA A 81 6.81 3.18 12.85
CA ALA A 81 5.80 2.52 12.03
C ALA A 81 6.31 1.22 11.41
N LEU A 82 7.60 1.18 11.04
CA LEU A 82 8.30 0.02 10.47
C LEU A 82 8.51 -1.10 11.49
N ASP A 83 8.41 -0.82 12.80
CA ASP A 83 8.54 -1.88 13.81
C ASP A 83 7.28 -2.76 13.90
N THR A 84 6.19 -2.39 13.20
CA THR A 84 4.84 -2.94 13.40
C THR A 84 4.07 -3.16 12.10
N ASP A 85 4.72 -3.03 10.96
CA ASP A 85 4.17 -3.41 9.67
C ASP A 85 4.25 -4.93 9.46
N VAL A 86 4.02 -5.39 8.23
CA VAL A 86 3.79 -6.80 7.93
C VAL A 86 5.06 -7.52 7.52
N ASP A 87 6.08 -6.80 7.03
CA ASP A 87 7.32 -7.38 6.52
C ASP A 87 7.05 -8.45 5.45
N PHE A 88 6.19 -8.15 4.47
CA PHE A 88 5.79 -9.12 3.46
C PHE A 88 6.45 -8.86 2.11
N THR A 89 6.94 -9.91 1.46
CA THR A 89 7.38 -9.82 0.05
C THR A 89 6.34 -10.44 -0.87
N SER A 90 5.67 -9.62 -1.69
CA SER A 90 4.86 -10.14 -2.78
C SER A 90 5.77 -10.58 -3.93
N THR A 91 5.53 -11.77 -4.47
CA THR A 91 6.30 -12.34 -5.60
C THR A 91 5.51 -12.32 -6.90
N THR A 92 4.18 -12.20 -6.83
CA THR A 92 3.28 -12.15 -7.98
C THR A 92 2.03 -11.36 -7.60
N CYS A 93 1.53 -10.54 -8.53
CA CYS A 93 0.22 -9.91 -8.42
C CYS A 93 -0.75 -10.66 -9.34
N GLY A 94 -1.65 -11.43 -8.73
CA GLY A 94 -2.59 -12.30 -9.44
C GLY A 94 -3.76 -11.55 -10.07
N LEU A 95 -4.03 -10.32 -9.64
CA LEU A 95 -5.03 -9.45 -10.24
C LEU A 95 -4.41 -8.53 -11.30
N THR A 96 -5.19 -8.16 -12.32
CA THR A 96 -4.74 -7.25 -13.39
C THR A 96 -4.51 -5.86 -12.81
N GLY A 97 -3.29 -5.61 -12.35
CA GLY A 97 -2.84 -4.33 -11.83
C GLY A 97 -2.10 -4.50 -10.50
N GLY A 98 -0.93 -3.88 -10.45
CA GLY A 98 0.00 -3.96 -9.34
C GLY A 98 1.33 -4.58 -9.73
N THR A 99 2.36 -4.20 -9.01
CA THR A 99 3.73 -4.71 -9.20
C THR A 99 4.16 -5.37 -7.91
N ALA A 100 4.72 -6.58 -8.01
CA ALA A 100 5.27 -7.29 -6.86
C ALA A 100 6.39 -6.46 -6.23
N PHE A 101 6.46 -6.41 -4.90
CA PHE A 101 7.44 -5.62 -4.16
C PHE A 101 7.84 -6.28 -2.84
N ASN A 102 9.04 -5.91 -2.37
CA ASN A 102 9.59 -6.34 -1.09
C ASN A 102 9.17 -5.35 0.01
N GLY A 103 8.49 -5.86 1.04
CA GLY A 103 8.12 -5.14 2.25
C GLY A 103 9.04 -5.38 3.45
N ILE A 104 10.06 -6.23 3.34
CA ILE A 104 11.00 -6.56 4.43
C ILE A 104 12.21 -5.62 4.43
N LEU A 105 12.67 -5.24 3.23
CA LEU A 105 13.89 -4.45 3.08
C LEU A 105 13.74 -3.47 1.92
N GLY A 106 14.44 -2.34 2.05
CA GLY A 106 14.51 -1.34 1.00
C GLY A 106 13.23 -0.52 0.90
N THR A 107 12.85 -0.13 -0.32
CA THR A 107 11.95 1.00 -0.56
C THR A 107 10.60 0.62 -1.14
N CYS A 108 9.99 -0.49 -0.72
CA CYS A 108 8.77 -1.03 -1.36
C CYS A 108 8.95 -1.30 -2.85
N THR A 109 10.12 -1.79 -3.22
CA THR A 109 10.51 -2.20 -4.58
C THR A 109 11.25 -3.54 -4.51
N ALA A 110 11.68 -4.08 -5.65
CA ALA A 110 12.49 -5.30 -5.66
C ALA A 110 13.95 -5.01 -5.27
N ALA A 111 14.27 -4.70 -4.00
CA ALA A 111 15.66 -4.42 -3.62
C ALA A 111 16.05 -4.50 -2.13
N THR A 112 17.37 -4.67 -1.93
CA THR A 112 18.17 -4.73 -0.70
C THR A 112 18.38 -3.38 -0.01
N GLY A 113 18.56 -3.34 1.31
CA GLY A 113 18.90 -2.14 2.07
C GLY A 113 18.34 -2.20 3.50
N ASP A 114 18.41 -1.10 4.23
CA ASP A 114 17.63 -0.93 5.47
C ASP A 114 16.14 -0.98 5.13
N ASP A 115 15.33 -1.43 6.08
CA ASP A 115 13.88 -1.38 5.91
C ASP A 115 13.39 0.08 5.91
N LEU A 116 12.67 0.41 4.84
CA LEU A 116 11.97 1.68 4.64
C LEU A 116 10.56 1.42 4.09
N CYS A 117 10.11 0.17 4.00
CA CYS A 117 8.84 -0.14 3.37
C CYS A 117 7.75 -0.36 4.41
N TYR A 118 7.00 0.70 4.71
CA TYR A 118 5.80 0.54 5.52
C TYR A 118 4.71 -0.17 4.72
N ASP A 119 4.48 -1.44 5.02
CA ASP A 119 3.55 -2.31 4.29
C ASP A 119 2.36 -2.82 5.11
N VAL A 120 1.28 -3.16 4.42
CA VAL A 120 0.06 -3.71 5.01
C VAL A 120 -0.59 -4.73 4.07
N LYS A 121 -1.33 -5.63 4.69
CA LYS A 121 -2.24 -6.61 4.07
C LYS A 121 -3.66 -6.37 4.60
N PRO A 122 -4.71 -7.03 4.06
CA PRO A 122 -6.05 -7.01 4.64
C PRO A 122 -6.04 -7.18 6.16
#